data_AF-A0A523XKX7-F1
#
_entry.id   AF-A0A523XKX7-F1
#
_cell.length_a   1.000
_cell.length_b   1.000
_cell.length_c   1.000
_cell.angle_alpha   90.00
_cell.angle_beta   90.00
_cell.angle_gamma   90.00
#
_symmetry.space_group_name_H-M   'P 1'
#
loop_
_entity.id
_entity.type
_entity.pdbx_description
1 polymer ?
#
loop_
_entity_poly.entity_id
_entity_poly.type
_entity_poly.pdbx_seq_one_letter_code
_entity_poly.pdbx_strand_id
1 'polypeptide(L)'
;MTDEEDKEIKAHVSFGNSKLPKTTMIFNMGATVDCPSDALGLCHFNSKICYAKAAERQYHKICPQYRKRQENIWQKYSAIQLAKAFVKIIKSKRIKVDAFRFNESGDFWSQECVKKLSVIAAWLKIEDILTYGYTARKDLDFSKVCFFVLGSNFLLDGEFRTVTRPSGLHSVCPGDCKVCTLCQGYDGVIEVIVH
;
A
#
# COMPACT_ATOMS: atom_id res chain seq x y z
N MET A 1 -14.46 -14.33 -13.49
CA MET A 1 -13.06 -14.22 -13.94
C MET A 1 -12.65 -15.56 -14.50
N THR A 2 -11.84 -15.55 -15.54
CA THR A 2 -11.24 -16.77 -16.11
C THR A 2 -10.01 -17.17 -15.29
N ASP A 3 -9.56 -18.42 -15.47
CA ASP A 3 -8.35 -18.91 -14.81
C ASP A 3 -7.09 -18.16 -15.27
N GLU A 4 -7.07 -17.68 -16.52
CA GLU A 4 -5.99 -16.84 -17.05
C GLU A 4 -5.91 -15.49 -16.33
N GLU A 5 -7.05 -14.84 -16.04
CA GLU A 5 -7.09 -13.57 -15.29
C GLU A 5 -6.59 -13.75 -13.85
N ASP A 6 -6.97 -14.85 -13.20
CA ASP A 6 -6.47 -15.19 -11.86
C ASP A 6 -4.95 -15.44 -11.85
N LYS A 7 -4.42 -16.14 -12.86
CA LYS A 7 -2.97 -16.37 -13.02
C LYS A 7 -2.23 -15.05 -13.23
N GLU A 8 -2.77 -14.15 -14.05
CA GLU A 8 -2.20 -12.82 -14.30
C GLU A 8 -2.07 -12.03 -12.99
N ILE A 9 -3.14 -11.93 -12.19
CA ILE A 9 -3.11 -11.22 -10.91
C ILE A 9 -2.14 -11.87 -9.94
N LYS A 10 -2.16 -13.21 -9.84
CA LYS A 10 -1.27 -13.97 -8.95
C LYS A 10 0.22 -13.75 -9.25
N ALA A 11 0.59 -13.59 -10.52
CA ALA A 11 1.97 -13.30 -10.92
C ALA A 11 2.44 -11.89 -10.52
N HIS A 12 1.50 -11.00 -10.18
CA HIS A 12 1.73 -9.58 -9.90
C HIS A 12 1.48 -9.22 -8.43
N VAL A 13 1.43 -10.23 -7.56
CA VAL A 13 1.36 -10.08 -6.10
C VAL A 13 2.63 -10.67 -5.50
N SER A 14 3.22 -9.98 -4.52
CA SER A 14 4.37 -10.47 -3.75
C SER A 14 4.03 -10.66 -2.27
N PHE A 15 4.93 -11.30 -1.52
CA PHE A 15 4.72 -11.62 -0.10
C PHE A 15 6.00 -11.35 0.70
N GLY A 16 5.90 -10.45 1.67
CA GLY A 16 7.01 -10.03 2.53
C GLY A 16 8.22 -9.46 1.78
N ASN A 17 9.19 -8.99 2.54
CA ASN A 17 10.53 -8.61 2.04
C ASN A 17 11.52 -8.53 3.23
N SER A 18 12.64 -7.83 3.08
CA SER A 18 13.58 -7.63 4.18
C SER A 18 12.94 -6.92 5.39
N LYS A 19 11.93 -6.07 5.17
CA LYS A 19 11.25 -5.23 6.19
C LYS A 19 9.85 -5.73 6.57
N LEU A 20 9.26 -6.60 5.76
CA LEU A 20 7.90 -7.12 5.95
C LEU A 20 7.90 -8.63 6.21
N PRO A 21 7.03 -9.13 7.10
CA PRO A 21 6.89 -10.56 7.33
C PRO A 21 6.35 -11.26 6.07
N LYS A 22 6.65 -12.56 5.92
CA LYS A 22 6.15 -13.38 4.80
C LYS A 22 4.62 -13.54 4.80
N THR A 23 3.96 -13.16 5.89
CA THR A 23 2.50 -13.13 6.06
C THR A 23 1.86 -11.83 5.56
N THR A 24 2.64 -10.88 5.02
CA THR A 24 2.10 -9.67 4.38
C THR A 24 2.09 -9.83 2.86
N MET A 25 0.89 -9.82 2.28
CA MET A 25 0.69 -9.73 0.83
C MET A 25 0.91 -8.30 0.34
N ILE A 26 1.47 -8.13 -0.87
CA ILE A 26 1.83 -6.81 -1.40
C ILE A 26 1.34 -6.67 -2.84
N PHE A 27 0.74 -5.51 -3.15
CA PHE A 27 0.36 -5.13 -4.50
C PHE A 27 0.51 -3.60 -4.70
N ASN A 28 1.06 -3.16 -5.83
CA ASN A 28 1.23 -1.74 -6.14
C ASN A 28 0.23 -1.31 -7.22
N MET A 29 -0.35 -0.13 -7.06
CA MET A 29 -1.26 0.45 -8.05
C MET A 29 -0.53 1.23 -9.15
N GLY A 30 0.78 1.48 -8.98
CA GLY A 30 1.56 2.31 -9.87
C GLY A 30 3.07 2.14 -9.71
N ALA A 31 3.81 2.60 -10.71
CA ALA A 31 5.27 2.75 -10.67
C ALA A 31 5.67 4.07 -9.98
N THR A 32 6.95 4.20 -9.61
CA THR A 32 7.47 5.45 -9.01
C THR A 32 8.02 6.44 -10.02
N VAL A 33 8.34 6.00 -11.25
CA VAL A 33 8.71 6.89 -12.36
C VAL A 33 7.61 7.91 -12.63
N ASP A 34 6.35 7.47 -12.61
CA ASP A 34 5.17 8.29 -12.88
C ASP A 34 4.35 8.54 -11.61
N CYS A 35 5.02 8.73 -10.46
CA CYS A 35 4.33 8.87 -9.18
C CYS A 35 3.39 10.09 -9.18
N PRO A 36 2.08 9.93 -8.95
CA PRO A 36 1.13 11.05 -9.00
C PRO A 36 1.44 12.15 -7.99
N SER A 37 1.85 11.76 -6.78
CA SER A 37 2.18 12.72 -5.71
C SER A 37 3.43 13.54 -6.00
N ASP A 38 4.39 12.97 -6.75
CA ASP A 38 5.58 13.70 -7.21
C ASP A 38 5.20 14.69 -8.32
N ALA A 39 4.41 14.26 -9.29
CA ALA A 39 3.91 15.12 -10.38
C ALA A 39 3.06 16.30 -9.88
N LEU A 40 2.32 16.10 -8.79
CA LEU A 40 1.50 17.15 -8.15
C LEU A 40 2.27 18.00 -7.13
N GLY A 41 3.55 17.73 -6.88
CA GLY A 41 4.36 18.45 -5.88
C GLY A 41 3.91 18.23 -4.43
N LEU A 42 3.21 17.13 -4.15
CA LEU A 42 2.71 16.76 -2.82
C LEU A 42 3.72 15.88 -2.05
N CYS A 43 4.66 15.26 -2.77
CA CYS A 43 5.73 14.46 -2.20
C CYS A 43 6.92 15.34 -1.79
N HIS A 44 7.29 15.32 -0.50
CA HIS A 44 8.40 16.12 0.02
C HIS A 44 9.76 15.43 -0.18
N PHE A 45 9.75 14.13 -0.49
CA PHE A 45 10.97 13.40 -0.79
C PHE A 45 11.49 13.79 -2.16
N ASN A 46 12.70 14.34 -2.19
CA ASN A 46 13.42 14.42 -3.46
C ASN A 46 13.65 13.01 -4.03
N SER A 47 13.85 12.94 -5.35
CA SER A 47 13.99 11.66 -6.04
C SER A 47 15.12 10.79 -5.49
N LYS A 48 16.19 11.39 -4.95
CA LYS A 48 17.36 10.68 -4.39
C LYS A 48 17.05 10.00 -3.05
N ILE A 49 16.21 10.58 -2.21
CA ILE A 49 15.88 10.08 -0.87
C ILE A 49 14.63 9.18 -0.91
N CYS A 50 13.77 9.33 -1.90
CA CYS A 50 12.59 8.48 -2.06
C CYS A 50 12.97 6.99 -2.16
N TYR A 51 12.64 6.23 -1.10
CA TYR A 51 12.91 4.79 -1.01
C TYR A 51 12.24 4.00 -2.14
N ALA A 52 11.02 4.39 -2.51
CA ALA A 52 10.28 3.72 -3.57
C ALA A 52 10.95 3.87 -4.95
N LYS A 53 11.55 5.04 -5.21
CA LYS A 53 12.39 5.31 -6.40
C LYS A 53 13.76 4.64 -6.32
N ALA A 54 14.28 4.33 -5.12
CA ALA A 54 15.58 3.67 -4.98
C ALA A 54 15.59 2.28 -5.64
N ALA A 55 14.52 1.50 -5.45
CA ALA A 55 14.36 0.20 -6.11
C ALA A 55 14.33 0.32 -7.65
N GLU A 56 13.66 1.35 -8.18
CA GLU A 56 13.66 1.61 -9.62
C GLU A 56 14.99 2.13 -10.14
N ARG A 57 15.76 2.89 -9.37
CA ARG A 57 17.13 3.26 -9.76
C ARG A 57 18.04 2.04 -9.86
N GLN A 58 17.97 1.16 -8.86
CA GLN A 58 18.78 -0.06 -8.84
C GLN A 58 18.41 -1.02 -9.98
N TYR A 59 17.11 -1.14 -10.28
CA TYR A 59 16.57 -2.07 -11.27
C TYR A 59 15.78 -1.35 -12.38
N HIS A 60 16.42 -0.37 -13.01
CA HIS A 60 15.81 0.61 -13.94
C HIS A 60 15.03 0.06 -15.12
N LYS A 61 15.30 -1.17 -15.59
CA LYS A 61 14.52 -1.78 -16.67
C LYS A 61 13.36 -2.63 -16.16
N ILE A 62 13.61 -3.45 -15.15
CA ILE A 62 12.69 -4.52 -14.76
C ILE A 62 11.63 -4.00 -13.77
N CYS A 63 12.05 -3.21 -12.79
CA CYS A 63 11.16 -2.76 -11.71
C CYS A 63 10.05 -1.83 -12.22
N PRO A 64 10.33 -0.80 -13.05
CA PRO A 64 9.27 0.02 -13.63
C PRO A 64 8.30 -0.80 -14.50
N GLN A 65 8.81 -1.71 -15.34
CA GLN A 65 7.96 -2.55 -16.20
C GLN A 65 7.04 -3.46 -15.40
N TYR A 66 7.54 -4.08 -14.33
CA TYR A 66 6.73 -4.91 -13.44
C TYR A 66 5.62 -4.09 -12.77
N ARG A 67 5.95 -2.92 -12.23
CA ARG A 67 4.98 -2.03 -11.58
C ARG A 67 3.96 -1.45 -12.56
N LYS A 68 4.36 -1.16 -13.81
CA LYS A 68 3.44 -0.76 -14.90
C LYS A 68 2.43 -1.87 -15.23
N ARG A 69 2.84 -3.14 -15.16
CA ARG A 69 1.89 -4.26 -15.32
C ARG A 69 0.93 -4.34 -14.14
N GLN A 70 1.39 -4.11 -12.91
CA GLN A 70 0.49 -4.02 -11.74
C GLN A 70 -0.52 -2.86 -11.90
N GLU A 71 -0.07 -1.71 -12.40
CA GLU A 71 -0.94 -0.57 -12.74
C GLU A 71 -1.99 -0.95 -13.79
N ASN A 72 -1.60 -1.62 -14.87
CA ASN A 72 -2.53 -2.08 -15.89
C ASN A 72 -3.57 -3.05 -15.32
N ILE A 73 -3.16 -3.98 -14.45
CA ILE A 73 -4.08 -4.87 -13.73
C ILE A 73 -5.03 -4.08 -12.85
N TRP A 74 -4.50 -3.09 -12.11
CA TRP A 74 -5.30 -2.21 -11.27
C TRP A 74 -6.33 -1.46 -12.09
N GLN A 75 -6.02 -0.97 -13.28
CA GLN A 75 -6.96 -0.25 -14.13
C GLN A 75 -7.98 -1.19 -14.80
N LYS A 76 -7.52 -2.35 -15.28
CA LYS A 76 -8.30 -3.32 -16.07
C LYS A 76 -9.44 -3.97 -15.28
N TYR A 77 -9.20 -4.38 -14.03
CA TYR A 77 -10.17 -5.18 -13.27
C TYR A 77 -10.97 -4.34 -12.28
N SER A 78 -12.25 -4.63 -12.08
CA SER A 78 -13.07 -3.97 -11.05
C SER A 78 -12.61 -4.30 -9.62
N ALA A 79 -13.08 -3.52 -8.65
CA ALA A 79 -12.80 -3.75 -7.23
C ALA A 79 -13.16 -5.17 -6.78
N ILE A 80 -14.35 -5.65 -7.19
CA ILE A 80 -14.88 -6.96 -6.81
C ILE A 80 -14.06 -8.09 -7.44
N GLN A 81 -13.64 -7.93 -8.70
CA GLN A 81 -12.78 -8.91 -9.37
C GLN A 81 -11.44 -9.06 -8.62
N LEU A 82 -10.77 -7.93 -8.34
CA LEU A 82 -9.51 -7.94 -7.60
C LEU A 82 -9.68 -8.51 -6.19
N ALA A 83 -10.74 -8.13 -5.47
CA ALA A 83 -11.01 -8.66 -4.13
C ALA A 83 -11.14 -10.19 -4.14
N LYS A 84 -11.94 -10.75 -5.06
CA LYS A 84 -12.11 -12.20 -5.21
C LYS A 84 -10.79 -12.90 -5.54
N ALA A 85 -10.01 -12.31 -6.46
CA ALA A 85 -8.70 -12.85 -6.84
C ALA A 85 -7.74 -12.87 -5.65
N PHE A 86 -7.66 -11.77 -4.90
CA PHE A 86 -6.83 -11.65 -3.71
C PHE A 86 -7.22 -12.64 -2.62
N VAL A 87 -8.52 -12.80 -2.33
CA VAL A 87 -9.00 -13.82 -1.38
C VAL A 87 -8.61 -15.23 -1.83
N LYS A 88 -8.77 -15.56 -3.12
CA LYS A 88 -8.36 -16.86 -3.67
C LYS A 88 -6.85 -17.08 -3.52
N ILE A 89 -6.04 -16.05 -3.80
CA ILE A 89 -4.58 -16.11 -3.64
C ILE A 89 -4.22 -16.34 -2.17
N ILE A 90 -4.82 -15.59 -1.24
CA ILE A 90 -4.59 -15.71 0.20
C ILE A 90 -4.93 -17.12 0.68
N LYS A 91 -6.12 -17.64 0.35
CA LYS A 91 -6.56 -18.98 0.74
C LYS A 91 -5.71 -20.10 0.13
N SER A 92 -5.06 -19.84 -1.00
CA SER A 92 -4.13 -20.81 -1.61
C SER A 92 -2.78 -20.94 -0.90
N LYS A 93 -2.46 -20.03 0.03
CA LYS A 93 -1.19 -20.05 0.76
C LYS A 93 -1.25 -21.05 1.91
N ARG A 94 -0.12 -21.74 2.11
CA ARG A 94 0.08 -22.65 3.26
C ARG A 94 0.25 -21.90 4.59
N ILE A 95 0.67 -20.64 4.54
CA ILE A 95 0.89 -19.79 5.70
C ILE A 95 -0.29 -18.83 5.79
N LYS A 96 -0.81 -18.60 7.01
CA LYS A 96 -1.82 -17.56 7.25
C LYS A 96 -1.25 -16.22 6.80
N VAL A 97 -1.99 -15.53 5.94
CA VAL A 97 -1.71 -14.15 5.57
C VAL A 97 -2.44 -13.30 6.60
N ASP A 98 -1.75 -12.35 7.21
CA ASP A 98 -2.32 -11.50 8.26
C ASP A 98 -2.64 -10.10 7.74
N ALA A 99 -1.91 -9.67 6.71
CA ALA A 99 -2.03 -8.32 6.20
C ALA A 99 -1.85 -8.22 4.68
N PHE A 100 -2.43 -7.18 4.12
CA PHE A 100 -2.30 -6.74 2.74
C PHE A 100 -1.78 -5.31 2.71
N ARG A 101 -0.54 -5.14 2.25
CA ARG A 101 0.08 -3.83 2.04
C ARG A 101 -0.11 -3.39 0.60
N PHE A 102 -0.78 -2.27 0.38
CA PHE A 102 -0.83 -1.63 -0.93
C PHE A 102 0.24 -0.53 -1.06
N ASN A 103 0.67 -0.27 -2.29
CA ASN A 103 1.60 0.81 -2.66
C ASN A 103 2.87 0.84 -1.78
N GLU A 104 3.70 -0.20 -1.89
CA GLU A 104 5.13 -0.05 -1.58
C GLU A 104 5.84 0.91 -2.57
N SER A 105 5.19 1.14 -3.72
CA SER A 105 5.60 2.07 -4.76
C SER A 105 4.42 2.75 -5.43
N GLY A 106 4.66 3.96 -5.91
CA GLY A 106 3.64 4.80 -6.53
C GLY A 106 2.75 5.43 -5.47
N ASP A 107 1.60 5.94 -5.90
CA ASP A 107 0.58 6.50 -5.04
C ASP A 107 -0.79 6.39 -5.71
N PHE A 108 -1.86 6.80 -5.03
CA PHE A 108 -3.18 6.92 -5.63
C PHE A 108 -3.17 7.91 -6.79
N TRP A 109 -3.78 7.54 -7.92
CA TRP A 109 -4.00 8.44 -9.04
C TRP A 109 -5.17 9.39 -8.80
N SER A 110 -6.24 8.90 -8.18
CA SER A 110 -7.49 9.64 -8.01
C SER A 110 -8.32 9.10 -6.84
N GLN A 111 -9.39 9.83 -6.51
CA GLN A 111 -10.38 9.41 -5.51
C GLN A 111 -11.03 8.06 -5.85
N GLU A 112 -11.16 7.72 -7.13
CA GLU A 112 -11.68 6.42 -7.55
C GLU A 112 -10.76 5.26 -7.18
N CYS A 113 -9.44 5.48 -7.14
CA CYS A 113 -8.51 4.47 -6.63
C CYS A 113 -8.71 4.25 -5.12
N VAL A 114 -8.96 5.32 -4.36
CA VAL A 114 -9.25 5.25 -2.91
C VAL A 114 -10.53 4.47 -2.65
N LYS A 115 -11.62 4.81 -3.34
CA LYS A 115 -12.91 4.10 -3.24
C LYS A 115 -12.77 2.62 -3.61
N LYS A 116 -12.08 2.34 -4.71
CA LYS A 116 -11.83 0.97 -5.19
C LYS A 116 -11.07 0.14 -4.17
N LEU A 117 -10.01 0.69 -3.59
CA LEU A 117 -9.28 0.01 -2.53
C LEU A 117 -10.15 -0.18 -1.29
N SER A 118 -10.99 0.79 -0.93
CA SER A 118 -11.91 0.66 0.20
C SER A 118 -12.85 -0.52 0.06
N VAL A 119 -13.39 -0.74 -1.15
CA VAL A 119 -14.19 -1.93 -1.45
C VAL A 119 -13.37 -3.20 -1.29
N ILE A 120 -12.15 -3.25 -1.84
CA ILE A 120 -11.26 -4.42 -1.70
C ILE A 120 -10.96 -4.70 -0.23
N ALA A 121 -10.60 -3.67 0.55
CA ALA A 121 -10.28 -3.79 1.95
C ALA A 121 -11.46 -4.29 2.79
N ALA A 122 -12.68 -3.85 2.48
CA ALA A 122 -13.89 -4.35 3.15
C ALA A 122 -14.08 -5.86 2.92
N TRP A 123 -13.80 -6.36 1.71
CA TRP A 123 -13.84 -7.80 1.42
C TRP A 123 -12.73 -8.56 2.15
N LEU A 124 -11.52 -8.01 2.19
CA LEU A 124 -10.39 -8.61 2.88
C LEU A 124 -10.59 -8.64 4.40
N LYS A 125 -11.28 -7.65 4.98
CA LYS A 125 -11.60 -7.62 6.41
C LYS A 125 -12.49 -8.79 6.84
N ILE A 126 -13.38 -9.28 5.96
CA ILE A 126 -14.20 -10.48 6.23
C ILE A 126 -13.31 -11.72 6.42
N GLU A 127 -12.16 -11.75 5.76
CA GLU A 127 -11.17 -12.83 5.84
C GLU A 127 -10.12 -12.59 6.93
N ASP A 128 -10.36 -11.65 7.87
CA ASP A 128 -9.43 -11.28 8.95
C ASP A 128 -8.08 -10.75 8.41
N ILE A 129 -8.10 -10.05 7.27
CA ILE A 129 -6.90 -9.49 6.64
C ILE A 129 -6.85 -7.98 6.83
N LEU A 130 -5.81 -7.51 7.51
CA LEU A 130 -5.55 -6.10 7.70
C LEU A 130 -5.05 -5.44 6.41
N THR A 131 -5.74 -4.43 5.88
CA THR A 131 -5.31 -3.71 4.66
C THR A 131 -4.72 -2.34 4.98
N TYR A 132 -3.47 -2.06 4.60
CA TYR A 132 -2.78 -0.79 4.90
C TYR A 132 -1.84 -0.32 3.80
N GLY A 133 -1.48 0.97 3.80
CA GLY A 133 -0.52 1.52 2.84
C GLY A 133 -0.16 2.98 3.14
N TYR A 134 0.74 3.53 2.32
CA TYR A 134 1.28 4.87 2.51
C TYR A 134 0.92 5.77 1.34
N THR A 135 0.71 7.06 1.60
CA THR A 135 0.37 8.07 0.58
C THR A 135 0.87 9.46 0.94
N ALA A 136 1.21 10.27 -0.06
CA ALA A 136 1.40 11.72 0.05
C ALA A 136 0.19 12.52 -0.47
N ARG A 137 -0.89 11.86 -0.91
CA ARG A 137 -2.08 12.48 -1.52
C ARG A 137 -2.99 13.15 -0.49
N LYS A 138 -2.55 14.25 0.11
CA LYS A 138 -3.35 15.04 1.06
C LYS A 138 -4.61 15.68 0.46
N ASP A 139 -4.72 15.70 -0.86
CA ASP A 139 -5.84 16.24 -1.62
C ASP A 139 -6.99 15.25 -1.82
N LEU A 140 -6.81 13.97 -1.48
CA LEU A 140 -7.84 12.94 -1.58
C LEU A 140 -8.59 12.79 -0.24
N ASP A 141 -9.86 12.38 -0.32
CA ASP A 141 -10.71 12.14 0.84
C ASP A 141 -10.57 10.68 1.33
N PHE A 142 -10.03 10.53 2.54
CA PHE A 142 -9.89 9.24 3.22
C PHE A 142 -10.84 9.09 4.41
N SER A 143 -11.79 9.99 4.63
CA SER A 143 -12.64 10.00 5.82
C SER A 143 -13.54 8.76 5.98
N LYS A 144 -13.81 8.03 4.88
CA LYS A 144 -14.74 6.88 4.83
C LYS A 144 -14.11 5.62 4.26
N VAL A 145 -12.82 5.40 4.48
CA VAL A 145 -12.11 4.22 3.97
C VAL A 145 -12.15 3.05 4.93
N CYS A 146 -12.09 1.83 4.39
CA CYS A 146 -12.03 0.58 5.13
C CYS A 146 -10.59 0.04 5.31
N PHE A 147 -9.56 0.89 5.18
CA PHE A 147 -8.14 0.51 5.26
C PHE A 147 -7.30 1.56 5.97
N PHE A 148 -6.09 1.18 6.40
CA PHE A 148 -5.16 2.11 7.03
C PHE A 148 -4.41 2.92 5.99
N VAL A 149 -4.50 4.23 6.15
CA VAL A 149 -3.74 5.20 5.35
C VAL A 149 -2.73 5.84 6.28
N LEU A 150 -1.45 5.75 5.91
CA LEU A 150 -0.36 6.42 6.60
C LEU A 150 0.18 7.51 5.67
N GLY A 151 0.37 8.72 6.19
CA GLY A 151 1.11 9.75 5.45
C GLY A 151 2.52 9.24 5.17
N SER A 152 3.08 9.43 3.97
CA SER A 152 4.46 9.02 3.67
C SER A 152 5.51 10.04 4.14
N ASN A 153 5.10 11.30 4.33
CA ASN A 153 5.96 12.42 4.76
C ASN A 153 6.42 12.36 6.23
N PHE A 154 5.89 11.43 7.03
CA PHE A 154 6.28 11.23 8.43
C PHE A 154 7.77 10.86 8.62
N LEU A 155 8.49 10.42 7.57
CA LEU A 155 9.91 10.08 7.66
C LEU A 155 10.85 11.30 7.54
N LEU A 156 10.35 12.50 7.20
CA LEU A 156 11.19 13.70 7.00
C LEU A 156 10.80 14.89 7.88
N ASP A 157 9.52 15.27 7.92
CA ASP A 157 9.14 16.62 8.38
C ASP A 157 8.19 16.62 9.58
N GLY A 158 7.83 15.46 10.13
CA GLY A 158 6.99 15.34 11.33
C GLY A 158 5.52 15.79 11.18
N GLU A 159 5.09 16.27 10.01
CA GLU A 159 3.71 16.75 9.80
C GLU A 159 2.90 15.95 8.78
N PHE A 160 1.85 15.28 9.26
CA PHE A 160 0.64 14.87 8.52
C PHE A 160 -0.48 14.53 9.52
N ARG A 161 -1.75 14.97 9.35
CA ARG A 161 -2.84 14.65 10.32
C ARG A 161 -4.19 14.25 9.73
N THR A 162 -4.74 13.13 10.22
CA THR A 162 -6.18 13.01 10.61
C THR A 162 -6.35 11.94 11.70
N VAL A 163 -7.32 12.10 12.62
CA VAL A 163 -7.30 11.47 13.98
C VAL A 163 -8.66 11.01 14.56
N THR A 164 -8.70 9.75 15.04
CA THR A 164 -9.28 9.17 16.30
C THR A 164 -8.75 7.73 16.51
N ARG A 165 -7.70 7.42 17.25
CA ARG A 165 -6.58 8.24 17.75
C ARG A 165 -5.44 7.33 18.23
N PRO A 166 -4.21 7.52 17.75
CA PRO A 166 -3.00 7.09 18.46
C PRO A 166 -2.68 8.08 19.60
N SER A 167 -2.17 7.59 20.74
CA SER A 167 -1.79 8.43 21.91
C SER A 167 -0.45 7.99 22.54
N GLY A 168 0.53 8.92 22.55
CA GLY A 168 1.85 8.89 23.27
C GLY A 168 2.81 7.77 22.85
N LEU A 169 4.14 7.90 22.76
CA LEU A 169 5.16 8.93 22.95
C LEU A 169 6.24 8.61 21.89
N HIS A 170 6.70 9.61 21.15
CA HIS A 170 7.84 9.59 20.20
C HIS A 170 8.46 8.23 19.83
N SER A 171 7.81 7.44 18.98
CA SER A 171 8.39 6.20 18.48
C SER A 171 8.71 6.33 17.00
N VAL A 172 9.93 6.82 16.70
CA VAL A 172 10.48 6.82 15.33
C VAL A 172 10.27 5.42 14.77
N CYS A 173 9.57 5.31 13.63
CA CYS A 173 9.35 4.02 13.02
C CYS A 173 10.72 3.38 12.74
N PRO A 174 11.01 2.18 13.28
CA PRO A 174 12.31 1.55 13.08
C PRO A 174 12.54 1.12 11.62
N GLY A 175 11.53 1.28 10.75
CA GLY A 175 11.56 0.84 9.37
C GLY A 175 11.49 -0.69 9.20
N ASP A 176 11.29 -1.41 10.31
CA ASP A 176 11.15 -2.86 10.37
C ASP A 176 9.79 -3.25 10.98
N CYS A 177 8.85 -3.66 10.12
CA CYS A 177 7.51 -4.06 10.55
C CYS A 177 7.49 -5.47 11.17
N LYS A 178 8.62 -6.18 11.23
CA LYS A 178 8.75 -7.42 12.01
C LYS A 178 8.95 -7.15 13.50
N VAL A 179 9.43 -5.94 13.83
CA VAL A 179 9.73 -5.50 15.19
C VAL A 179 8.65 -4.55 15.72
N CYS A 180 8.02 -3.76 14.84
CA CYS A 180 6.97 -2.81 15.20
C CYS A 180 5.69 -3.02 14.39
N THR A 181 4.57 -3.24 15.08
CA THR A 181 3.24 -3.43 14.49
C THR A 181 2.28 -2.26 14.79
N LEU A 182 2.77 -1.10 15.25
CA LEU A 182 1.92 0.05 15.61
C LEU A 182 1.00 0.48 14.46
N CYS A 183 1.53 0.51 13.23
CA CYS A 183 0.75 0.82 12.02
C CYS A 183 -0.18 -0.32 11.57
N GLN A 184 -0.10 -1.48 12.21
CA GLN A 184 -0.85 -2.70 11.92
C GLN A 184 -1.85 -3.10 13.03
N GLY A 185 -1.76 -2.47 14.22
CA GLY A 185 -2.41 -2.95 15.45
C GLY A 185 -3.69 -2.24 15.86
N TYR A 186 -4.18 -1.26 15.09
CA TYR A 186 -5.42 -0.53 15.38
C TYR A 186 -6.42 -0.73 14.24
N ASP A 187 -7.69 -0.37 14.43
CA ASP A 187 -8.75 -0.34 13.41
C ASP A 187 -9.01 1.13 12.99
N GLY A 188 -8.90 1.51 11.70
CA GLY A 188 -9.17 2.89 11.22
C GLY A 188 -8.02 3.63 10.49
N VAL A 189 -8.00 4.97 10.55
CA VAL A 189 -6.92 5.81 9.99
C VAL A 189 -5.88 6.09 11.09
N ILE A 190 -4.60 5.77 10.85
CA ILE A 190 -3.52 5.92 11.85
C ILE A 190 -2.60 7.08 11.47
N GLU A 191 -2.38 7.98 12.42
CA GLU A 191 -1.34 9.01 12.37
C GLU A 191 0.00 8.43 12.86
N VAL A 192 1.11 8.83 12.24
CA VAL A 192 2.44 8.69 12.85
C VAL A 192 2.95 10.09 13.16
N ILE A 193 2.81 10.52 14.42
CA ILE A 193 3.52 11.70 14.95
C ILE A 193 4.79 11.18 15.60
N VAL A 194 5.94 11.66 15.14
CA VAL A 194 7.16 11.63 15.93
C VAL A 194 7.90 12.93 15.63
N HIS A 195 8.19 13.68 16.70
CA HIS A 195 9.04 14.87 16.64
C HIS A 195 10.43 14.55 16.11
#